data_AF-A0A8K0VHW2-F1
#
_entry.id   AF-A0A8K0VHW2-F1
#
_cell.length_a   1.000
_cell.length_b   1.000
_cell.length_c   1.000
_cell.angle_alpha   90.00
_cell.angle_beta   90.00
_cell.angle_gamma   90.00
#
_symmetry.space_group_name_H-M   'P 1'
#
loop_
_entity.id
_entity.type
_entity.pdbx_description
1 polymer ?
#
loop_
_entity_poly.entity_id
_entity_poly.type
_entity_poly.pdbx_seq_one_letter_code
_entity_poly.pdbx_strand_id
1 'polypeptide(L)'
;DRQFVNQTPYPPLQFRTIAVSIETKAAGSAEEGRLQLGVWTAAWHQRMNDFFNSGIAKTTDSAQRTIITLPLLLSVEHNWKLFFACDRGDRLEVVGEMSVGDTNTLIGLYTIVAVVRELANWVDSTFREWVIGALDLPGA
;
A
#
# COMPACT_ATOMS: atom_id res chain seq x y z
N ASP A 1 -24.46 -5.91 -7.27
CA ASP A 1 -23.51 -6.09 -6.15
C ASP A 1 -22.67 -4.86 -5.92
N ARG A 2 -22.58 -4.37 -4.68
CA ARG A 2 -21.69 -3.25 -4.32
C ARG A 2 -20.27 -3.79 -4.30
N GLN A 3 -19.52 -3.60 -5.38
CA GLN A 3 -18.12 -4.00 -5.44
C GLN A 3 -17.29 -2.98 -4.63
N PHE A 4 -16.79 -3.39 -3.46
CA PHE A 4 -15.87 -2.60 -2.63
C PHE A 4 -14.53 -2.42 -3.34
N VAL A 5 -13.86 -1.27 -3.21
CA VAL A 5 -12.54 -1.04 -3.84
C VAL A 5 -11.45 -1.85 -3.15
N ASN A 6 -11.57 -2.05 -1.85
CA ASN A 6 -10.62 -2.79 -1.05
C ASN A 6 -11.04 -4.25 -0.84
N GLN A 7 -10.08 -5.07 -0.44
CA GLN A 7 -10.18 -6.47 -0.02
C GLN A 7 -10.92 -6.72 1.31
N THR A 8 -11.68 -5.72 1.80
CA THR A 8 -12.43 -5.80 3.05
C THR A 8 -13.79 -5.11 2.93
N PRO A 9 -14.87 -5.69 3.48
CA PRO A 9 -16.18 -5.05 3.57
C PRO A 9 -16.28 -4.08 4.75
N TYR A 10 -15.19 -3.81 5.47
CA TYR A 10 -15.21 -2.91 6.63
C TYR A 10 -15.68 -1.52 6.21
N PRO A 11 -16.86 -1.02 6.68
CA PRO A 11 -17.50 0.15 6.09
C PRO A 11 -16.65 1.42 6.01
N PRO A 12 -15.78 1.72 6.99
CA PRO A 12 -14.87 2.87 6.90
C PRO A 12 -13.82 2.78 5.78
N LEU A 13 -13.48 1.58 5.33
CA LEU A 13 -12.43 1.35 4.34
C LEU A 13 -12.96 0.83 3.00
N GLN A 14 -14.12 0.19 2.94
CA GLN A 14 -14.59 -0.53 1.74
C GLN A 14 -14.62 0.31 0.45
N PHE A 15 -14.70 1.64 0.53
CA PHE A 15 -14.66 2.58 -0.60
C PHE A 15 -13.52 3.62 -0.54
N ARG A 16 -12.52 3.41 0.31
CA ARG A 16 -11.37 4.31 0.48
C ARG A 16 -10.08 3.58 0.13
N THR A 17 -9.61 3.70 -1.11
CA THR A 17 -8.45 2.95 -1.62
C THR A 17 -7.26 3.06 -0.65
N ILE A 18 -6.72 1.91 -0.25
CA ILE A 18 -5.57 1.84 0.65
C ILE A 18 -4.29 2.10 -0.16
N ALA A 19 -3.58 3.16 0.19
CA ALA A 19 -2.32 3.55 -0.46
C ALA A 19 -1.08 3.08 0.31
N VAL A 20 -1.18 3.04 1.64
CA VAL A 20 -0.11 2.63 2.55
C VAL A 20 -0.71 1.71 3.59
N SER A 21 -0.15 0.51 3.73
CA SER A 21 -0.52 -0.41 4.81
C SER A 21 0.46 -0.30 5.95
N ILE A 22 -0.04 -0.24 7.19
CA ILE A 22 0.77 -0.15 8.40
C ILE A 22 0.40 -1.31 9.31
N GLU A 23 1.39 -2.12 9.69
CA GLU A 23 1.24 -3.21 10.64
C GLU A 23 2.03 -2.90 11.91
N THR A 24 1.49 -3.24 13.08
CA THR A 24 2.13 -3.01 14.37
C THR A 24 2.23 -4.32 15.13
N LYS A 25 3.43 -4.65 15.63
CA LYS A 25 3.72 -5.88 16.34
C LYS A 25 4.48 -5.64 17.64
N ALA A 26 4.26 -6.55 18.59
CA ALA A 26 5.10 -6.67 19.76
C ALA A 26 6.44 -7.34 19.43
N ALA A 27 7.37 -7.36 20.39
CA ALA A 27 8.63 -8.09 20.28
C ALA A 27 8.44 -9.54 19.81
N GLY A 28 9.33 -10.00 18.94
CA GLY A 28 9.34 -11.38 18.45
C GLY A 28 8.33 -11.70 17.34
N SER A 29 7.41 -10.80 17.00
CA SER A 29 6.38 -11.03 15.97
C SER A 29 6.65 -10.31 14.64
N ALA A 30 7.90 -9.91 14.37
CA ALA A 30 8.27 -9.18 13.15
C ALA A 30 7.97 -9.97 11.87
N GLU A 31 8.28 -11.28 11.86
CA GLU A 31 8.04 -12.14 10.70
C GLU A 31 6.54 -12.27 10.39
N GLU A 32 5.73 -12.44 11.44
CA GLU A 32 4.28 -12.49 11.34
C GLU A 32 3.71 -11.19 10.79
N GLY A 33 4.21 -10.04 11.25
CA GLY A 33 3.81 -8.72 10.74
C GLY A 33 4.16 -8.54 9.26
N ARG A 34 5.36 -8.97 8.84
CA ARG A 34 5.75 -8.97 7.41
C ARG A 34 4.82 -9.85 6.58
N LEU A 35 4.50 -11.05 7.06
CA LEU A 35 3.60 -11.97 6.37
C LEU A 35 2.19 -11.36 6.24
N GLN A 36 1.67 -10.73 7.30
CA GLN A 36 0.37 -10.09 7.29
C GLN A 36 0.31 -8.90 6.32
N LEU A 37 1.34 -8.06 6.29
CA LEU A 37 1.46 -7.01 5.27
C LEU A 37 1.46 -7.59 3.86
N GLY A 38 2.22 -8.67 3.63
CA GLY A 38 2.27 -9.35 2.35
C GLY A 38 0.91 -9.92 1.91
N VAL A 39 0.24 -10.67 2.78
CA VAL A 39 -1.09 -11.25 2.52
C VAL A 39 -2.13 -10.16 2.28
N TRP A 40 -2.15 -9.13 3.11
CA TRP A 40 -3.08 -8.00 2.97
C TRP A 40 -2.88 -7.27 1.64
N THR A 41 -1.62 -7.04 1.25
CA THR A 41 -1.30 -6.36 -0.01
C THR A 41 -1.58 -7.24 -1.22
N ALA A 42 -1.31 -8.54 -1.16
CA ALA A 42 -1.65 -9.48 -2.22
C ALA A 42 -3.16 -9.56 -2.45
N ALA A 43 -3.96 -9.58 -1.38
CA ALA A 43 -5.42 -9.56 -1.49
C ALA A 43 -5.93 -8.24 -2.10
N TRP A 44 -5.33 -7.10 -1.74
CA TRP A 44 -5.63 -5.82 -2.40
C TRP A 44 -5.24 -5.81 -3.88
N HIS A 45 -4.06 -6.33 -4.22
CA HIS A 45 -3.56 -6.43 -5.59
C HIS A 45 -4.50 -7.26 -6.46
N GLN A 46 -4.94 -8.41 -5.95
CA GLN A 46 -5.92 -9.26 -6.63
C GLN A 46 -7.25 -8.54 -6.83
N ARG A 47 -7.70 -7.77 -5.83
CA ARG A 47 -8.92 -6.96 -5.93
C ARG A 47 -8.84 -5.89 -7.02
N MET A 48 -7.71 -5.19 -7.13
CA MET A 48 -7.48 -4.20 -8.18
C MET A 48 -7.44 -4.85 -9.57
N ASN A 49 -6.82 -6.02 -9.69
CA ASN A 49 -6.83 -6.78 -10.94
C ASN A 49 -8.24 -7.22 -11.36
N ASP A 50 -9.11 -7.61 -10.42
CA ASP A 50 -10.51 -7.91 -10.72
C ASP A 50 -11.22 -6.69 -11.34
N PHE A 51 -10.96 -5.48 -10.81
CA PHE A 51 -11.50 -4.25 -11.39
C PHE A 51 -10.96 -3.99 -12.80
N PHE A 52 -9.65 -4.14 -13.02
CA PHE A 52 -9.05 -3.96 -14.35
C PHE A 52 -9.60 -4.98 -15.37
N ASN A 53 -9.81 -6.22 -14.94
CA ASN A 53 -10.32 -7.29 -15.81
C ASN A 53 -11.84 -7.22 -16.02
N SER A 54 -12.59 -6.53 -15.14
CA SER A 54 -14.05 -6.38 -15.27
C SER A 54 -14.50 -5.49 -16.44
N GLY A 55 -13.57 -4.85 -17.15
CA GLY A 55 -13.88 -3.97 -18.28
C GLY A 55 -14.40 -2.58 -17.88
N ILE A 56 -14.43 -2.27 -16.58
CA ILE A 56 -14.71 -0.93 -16.05
C ILE A 56 -13.54 0.03 -16.35
N ALA A 57 -12.29 -0.48 -16.33
CA ALA A 57 -11.11 0.29 -16.71
C ALA A 57 -10.89 0.22 -18.23
N LYS A 58 -11.07 1.35 -18.93
CA LYS A 58 -10.90 1.46 -20.39
C LYS A 58 -9.47 1.73 -20.84
N THR A 59 -8.46 1.17 -20.16
CA THR A 59 -7.08 1.34 -20.64
C THR A 59 -6.85 0.39 -21.82
N THR A 60 -6.70 0.96 -23.01
CA THR A 60 -6.45 0.28 -24.29
C THR A 60 -5.04 -0.28 -24.41
N ASP A 61 -4.16 0.04 -23.45
CA ASP A 61 -2.76 -0.37 -23.47
C ASP A 61 -2.49 -1.45 -22.40
N SER A 62 -2.15 -2.65 -22.85
CA SER A 62 -1.81 -3.79 -21.98
C SER A 62 -0.62 -3.49 -21.04
N ALA A 63 0.20 -2.48 -21.37
CA ALA A 63 1.30 -2.01 -20.53
C ALA A 63 0.84 -1.24 -19.28
N GLN A 64 -0.42 -0.82 -19.21
CA GLN A 64 -0.95 0.07 -18.16
C GLN A 64 -1.68 -0.65 -17.01
N ARG A 65 -1.64 -1.99 -16.98
CA ARG A 65 -2.27 -2.81 -15.91
C ARG A 65 -1.37 -3.08 -14.71
N THR A 66 -0.12 -2.62 -14.73
CA THR A 66 0.80 -2.80 -13.60
C THR A 66 0.37 -1.95 -12.42
N ILE A 67 0.23 -2.58 -11.27
CA ILE A 67 -0.11 -1.89 -10.04
C ILE A 67 1.11 -1.08 -9.56
N ILE A 68 0.87 0.18 -9.18
CA ILE A 68 1.93 1.05 -8.66
C ILE A 68 2.59 0.41 -7.44
N THR A 69 3.90 0.61 -7.28
CA THR A 69 4.61 0.14 -6.09
C THR A 69 4.02 0.76 -4.83
N LEU A 70 3.60 -0.08 -3.88
CA LEU A 70 2.97 0.36 -2.64
C LEU A 70 3.97 0.34 -1.47
N PRO A 71 4.12 1.44 -0.72
CA PRO A 71 4.87 1.43 0.53
C PRO A 71 4.11 0.68 1.63
N LEU A 72 4.86 -0.08 2.44
CA LEU A 72 4.35 -0.84 3.57
C LEU A 72 5.18 -0.52 4.81
N LEU A 73 4.52 -0.14 5.91
CA LEU A 73 5.19 0.16 7.17
C LEU A 73 4.96 -0.96 8.17
N LEU A 74 6.04 -1.35 8.86
CA LEU A 74 6.00 -2.26 9.98
C LEU A 74 6.62 -1.59 11.20
N SER A 75 5.84 -1.43 12.26
CA SER A 75 6.31 -1.01 13.58
C SER A 75 6.46 -2.24 14.47
N VAL A 76 7.68 -2.56 14.91
CA VAL A 76 7.93 -3.60 15.92
C VAL A 76 8.55 -2.94 17.14
N GLU A 77 7.75 -2.88 18.22
CA GLU A 77 8.09 -2.09 19.41
C GLU A 77 8.45 -0.65 19.06
N HIS A 78 9.72 -0.29 19.23
CA HIS A 78 10.25 1.03 18.95
C HIS A 78 10.70 1.21 17.51
N ASN A 79 10.92 0.14 16.76
CA ASN A 79 11.58 0.20 15.45
C ASN A 79 10.55 0.29 14.32
N TRP A 80 10.72 1.27 13.44
CA TRP A 80 9.88 1.43 12.25
C TRP A 80 10.65 1.06 11.00
N LYS A 81 10.01 0.22 10.17
CA LYS A 81 10.59 -0.35 8.96
C LYS A 81 9.69 -0.09 7.77
N LEU A 82 10.30 0.24 6.64
CA LEU A 82 9.63 0.46 5.37
C LEU A 82 10.00 -0.65 4.39
N PHE A 83 8.97 -1.16 3.72
CA PHE A 83 9.04 -2.10 2.62
C PHE A 83 8.25 -1.54 1.43
N PHE A 84 8.41 -2.16 0.28
CA PHE A 84 7.67 -1.82 -0.93
C PHE A 84 7.12 -3.09 -1.56
N ALA A 85 5.83 -3.13 -1.84
CA ALA A 85 5.24 -4.17 -2.68
C ALA A 85 5.32 -3.73 -4.14
N CYS A 86 6.14 -4.43 -4.91
CA CYS A 86 6.38 -4.19 -6.32
C CYS A 86 5.63 -5.23 -7.14
N ASP A 87 4.73 -4.77 -8.01
CA ASP A 87 4.17 -5.62 -9.06
C ASP A 87 5.24 -5.85 -10.14
N ARG A 88 5.64 -7.10 -10.33
CA ARG A 88 6.60 -7.52 -11.37
C ARG A 88 5.91 -8.00 -12.65
N GLY A 89 4.59 -7.93 -12.71
CA GLY A 89 3.75 -8.42 -13.80
C GLY A 89 3.37 -9.89 -13.65
N ASP A 90 4.33 -10.75 -13.27
CA ASP A 90 4.10 -12.18 -13.00
C ASP A 90 3.86 -12.49 -11.52
N ARG A 91 4.35 -11.64 -10.62
CA ARG A 91 4.24 -11.80 -9.17
C ARG A 91 4.22 -10.45 -8.46
N LEU A 92 3.70 -10.45 -7.25
CA LEU A 92 3.92 -9.38 -6.29
C LEU A 92 5.16 -9.72 -5.45
N GLU A 93 6.12 -8.81 -5.40
CA GLU A 93 7.36 -8.96 -4.63
C GLU A 93 7.44 -7.87 -3.56
N VAL A 94 7.67 -8.26 -2.29
CA VAL A 94 7.91 -7.29 -1.21
C VAL A 94 9.42 -7.09 -1.05
N VAL A 95 9.91 -5.89 -1.33
CA VAL A 95 11.32 -5.49 -1.22
C VAL A 95 11.55 -4.61 0.01
N GLY A 96 12.72 -4.70 0.62
CA GLY A 96 13.08 -4.07 1.90
C GLY A 96 14.24 -4.83 2.56
N GLU A 97 14.53 -4.68 3.85
CA GLU A 97 13.90 -3.86 4.90
C GLU A 97 14.67 -2.53 5.10
N MET A 98 14.00 -1.39 4.96
CA MET A 98 14.62 -0.08 5.21
C MET A 98 14.27 0.42 6.61
N SER A 99 15.28 0.78 7.41
CA SER A 99 15.06 1.41 8.71
C SER A 99 14.62 2.86 8.53
N VAL A 100 13.48 3.24 9.12
CA VAL A 100 12.89 4.59 8.97
C VAL A 100 12.71 5.33 10.29
N GLY A 101 13.50 4.92 11.29
CA GLY A 101 13.60 5.55 12.60
C GLY A 101 13.13 4.65 13.73
N ASP A 102 13.18 5.21 14.94
CA ASP A 102 12.76 4.55 16.17
C ASP A 102 12.10 5.52 17.14
N THR A 103 11.34 5.00 18.10
CA THR A 103 10.70 5.81 19.15
C THR A 103 11.53 5.94 20.43
N ASN A 104 12.77 5.43 20.44
CA ASN A 104 13.68 5.51 21.59
C ASN A 104 14.54 6.77 21.58
N THR A 105 14.70 7.40 20.42
CA THR A 105 15.53 8.58 20.24
C THR A 105 14.72 9.73 19.64
N LEU A 106 15.07 10.97 20.01
CA LEU A 106 14.41 12.15 19.44
C LEU A 106 14.63 12.24 17.92
N ILE A 107 15.84 11.91 17.46
CA ILE A 107 16.18 11.86 16.03
C ILE A 107 15.37 10.78 15.32
N GLY A 108 15.25 9.59 15.93
CA GLY A 108 14.42 8.50 15.42
C GLY A 108 12.96 8.92 15.26
N LEU A 109 12.38 9.57 16.27
CA LEU A 109 11.00 10.09 16.23
C LEU A 109 10.80 11.08 15.08
N TYR A 110 11.71 12.05 14.93
CA TYR A 110 11.63 13.00 13.83
C TYR A 110 11.83 12.33 12.46
N THR A 111 12.64 11.27 12.38
CA THR A 111 12.80 10.47 11.15
C THR A 111 11.48 9.78 10.78
N ILE A 112 10.80 9.15 11.75
CA ILE A 112 9.49 8.52 11.54
C ILE A 112 8.49 9.56 11.01
N VAL A 113 8.41 10.72 11.67
CA VAL A 113 7.50 11.81 11.26
C VAL A 113 7.82 12.31 9.85
N ALA A 114 9.10 12.48 9.50
CA ALA A 114 9.51 12.90 8.17
C ALA A 114 9.10 11.88 7.10
N VAL A 115 9.32 10.59 7.36
CA VAL A 115 8.95 9.51 6.42
C VAL A 115 7.44 9.41 6.25
N VAL A 116 6.64 9.48 7.33
CA VAL A 116 5.18 9.45 7.24
C VAL A 116 4.64 10.65 6.46
N ARG A 117 5.24 11.83 6.62
CA ARG A 117 4.89 13.03 5.81
C ARG A 117 5.23 12.84 4.34
N GLU A 118 6.38 12.26 4.04
CA GLU A 118 6.76 11.98 2.66
C GLU A 118 5.83 10.95 2.00
N LEU A 119 5.45 9.90 2.73
CA LEU A 119 4.44 8.96 2.26
C LEU A 119 3.09 9.64 2.04
N ALA A 120 2.67 10.55 2.92
CA ALA A 120 1.43 11.32 2.72
C ALA A 120 1.50 12.19 1.46
N ASN A 121 2.62 12.88 1.22
CA ASN A 121 2.84 13.63 -0.02
C ASN A 121 2.75 12.74 -1.27
N TRP A 122 3.35 11.54 -1.21
CA TRP A 122 3.26 10.56 -2.29
C TRP A 122 1.82 10.06 -2.52
N VAL A 123 1.06 9.85 -1.43
CA VAL A 123 -0.37 9.48 -1.51
C VAL A 123 -1.17 10.58 -2.20
N ASP A 124 -0.95 11.83 -1.83
CA ASP A 124 -1.70 12.98 -2.36
C ASP A 124 -1.29 13.40 -3.77
N SER A 125 -0.15 12.92 -4.27
CA SER A 125 0.36 13.17 -5.62
C SER A 125 0.33 11.91 -6.48
N THR A 126 1.44 11.16 -6.49
CA THR A 126 1.70 10.05 -7.43
C THR A 126 0.65 8.95 -7.34
N PHE A 127 0.28 8.53 -6.12
CA PHE A 127 -0.73 7.48 -5.94
C PHE A 127 -2.12 7.95 -6.37
N ARG A 128 -2.51 9.17 -5.98
CA ARG A 128 -3.79 9.77 -6.36
C ARG A 128 -3.95 9.84 -7.88
N GLU A 129 -2.94 10.36 -8.58
CA GLU A 129 -2.93 10.43 -10.05
C GLU A 129 -3.06 9.04 -10.67
N TRP A 130 -2.31 8.07 -10.15
CA TRP A 130 -2.40 6.69 -10.62
C TRP A 130 -3.80 6.09 -10.40
N VAL A 131 -4.40 6.23 -9.22
CA VAL A 131 -5.74 5.69 -8.92
C VAL A 131 -6.82 6.30 -9.83
N ILE A 132 -6.77 7.63 -10.02
CA ILE A 132 -7.74 8.33 -10.89
C ILE A 132 -7.67 7.78 -12.32
N GLY A 133 -6.45 7.65 -12.87
CA GLY A 133 -6.26 7.09 -14.21
C GLY A 133 -6.61 5.60 -14.30
N ALA A 134 -6.27 4.81 -13.29
CA ALA A 134 -6.48 3.37 -13.27
C ALA A 134 -7.95 2.96 -13.14
N LEU A 135 -8.76 3.77 -12.43
CA LEU A 135 -10.18 3.51 -12.19
C LEU A 135 -11.13 4.34 -13.09
N ASP A 136 -10.58 5.10 -14.05
CA ASP A 136 -11.35 6.00 -14.94
C ASP A 136 -12.31 6.91 -14.15
N LEU A 137 -11.85 7.39 -12.99
CA LEU A 137 -12.65 8.28 -12.15
C LEU A 137 -12.67 9.67 -12.81
N PRO A 138 -13.84 10.34 -12.92
CA PRO A 138 -13.89 11.70 -13.44
C PRO A 138 -12.95 12.57 -12.62
N GLY A 139 -12.04 13.28 -13.32
CA GLY A 139 -11.03 14.13 -12.70
C GLY A 139 -11.65 15.09 -11.69
N ALA A 140 -11.04 15.15 -10.51
CA ALA A 140 -11.42 16.07 -9.44
C ALA A 140 -11.35 17.54 -9.88
#